data_AF-F2AMZ7-F1
#
_entry.id   AF-F2AMZ7-F1
#
_cell.length_a   1.000
_cell.length_b   1.000
_cell.length_c   1.000
_cell.angle_alpha   90.00
_cell.angle_beta   90.00
_cell.angle_gamma   90.00
#
_symmetry.space_group_name_H-M   'P 1'
#
loop_
_entity.id
_entity.type
_entity.pdbx_description
1 polymer ?
#
loop_
_entity_poly.entity_id
_entity_poly.type
_entity_poly.pdbx_seq_one_letter_code
_entity_poly.pdbx_strand_id
1 'polypeptide(L)'
;MGKHEVTWDEYEPFMMTEVRREKHGGWTDFDPATHDAVDGVSQPTPPYTEMSFGMGQSGYPAVCMTQHAANKYCQWLSAQTGHFYRLPTEAEWEYACRAGTTSAYSFGEGDLDEHGWYYDNSNDKYQKVGTKKPNPWGLHDMHGNVSEWTTDAYGEAYPVPEDGGVLINPWTVPERLYPRVVRGGSWFDDPDRLRSAARLGSSEDWKQQDPQLPKSLWYHTDASWVGFRVVRPVEIPTLEEMDAHWNSARGKR
;
A
#
# COMPACT_ATOMS: atom_id res chain seq x y z
N MET A 1 -7.98 -2.05 -11.09
CA MET A 1 -7.42 -1.40 -9.89
C MET A 1 -8.56 -1.08 -8.93
N GLY A 2 -8.31 -1.12 -7.62
CA GLY A 2 -9.28 -0.67 -6.62
C GLY A 2 -9.73 0.76 -6.90
N LYS A 3 -11.05 0.99 -6.84
CA LYS A 3 -11.65 2.30 -7.11
C LYS A 3 -11.21 3.35 -6.08
N HIS A 4 -11.00 2.89 -4.85
CA HIS A 4 -10.56 3.65 -3.69
C HIS A 4 -9.36 2.95 -3.04
N GLU A 5 -8.75 3.58 -2.05
CA GLU A 5 -7.84 2.92 -1.12
C GLU A 5 -8.59 1.82 -0.35
N VAL A 6 -7.86 0.81 0.11
CA VAL A 6 -8.41 -0.22 0.99
C VAL A 6 -8.82 0.44 2.31
N THR A 7 -10.06 0.23 2.71
CA THR A 7 -10.63 0.80 3.93
C THR A 7 -10.35 -0.05 5.16
N TRP A 8 -10.52 0.53 6.36
CA TRP A 8 -10.47 -0.26 7.60
C TRP A 8 -11.51 -1.37 7.64
N ASP A 9 -12.71 -1.14 7.09
CA ASP A 9 -13.78 -2.16 7.00
C ASP A 9 -13.34 -3.40 6.20
N GLU A 10 -12.46 -3.20 5.21
CA GLU A 10 -11.91 -4.27 4.37
C GLU A 10 -10.64 -4.90 4.96
N TYR A 11 -9.80 -4.10 5.64
CA TYR A 11 -8.52 -4.53 6.18
C TYR A 11 -8.64 -5.24 7.53
N GLU A 12 -9.59 -4.83 8.37
CA GLU A 12 -9.74 -5.37 9.73
C GLU A 12 -9.99 -6.90 9.76
N PRO A 13 -10.80 -7.49 8.86
CA PRO A 13 -10.94 -8.96 8.79
C PRO A 13 -9.62 -9.71 8.58
N PHE A 14 -8.65 -9.11 7.88
CA PHE A 14 -7.31 -9.69 7.74
C PHE A 14 -6.50 -9.62 9.05
N MET A 15 -6.72 -8.59 9.87
CA MET A 15 -6.09 -8.42 11.18
C MET A 15 -6.68 -9.34 12.24
N MET A 16 -7.97 -9.68 12.14
CA MET A 16 -8.63 -10.55 13.10
C MET A 16 -8.11 -11.99 12.96
N THR A 17 -7.52 -12.50 14.03
CA THR A 17 -7.14 -13.90 14.15
C THR A 17 -7.73 -14.48 15.42
N GLU A 18 -8.39 -15.64 15.29
CA GLU A 18 -8.84 -16.42 16.45
C GLU A 18 -7.69 -17.21 17.09
N VAL A 19 -6.53 -17.28 16.43
CA VAL A 19 -5.36 -18.08 16.83
C VAL A 19 -4.20 -17.17 17.23
N ARG A 20 -3.62 -17.38 18.43
CA ARG A 20 -2.47 -16.57 18.89
C ARG A 20 -1.25 -16.74 17.97
N ARG A 21 -0.60 -15.62 17.63
CA ARG A 21 0.58 -15.57 16.75
C ARG A 21 1.80 -14.96 17.44
N GLU A 22 2.97 -15.46 17.09
CA GLU A 22 4.27 -14.88 17.42
C GLU A 22 4.55 -13.62 16.60
N LYS A 23 5.48 -12.77 17.06
CA LYS A 23 5.81 -11.48 16.41
C LYS A 23 6.18 -11.57 14.93
N HIS A 24 6.79 -12.67 14.52
CA HIS A 24 7.15 -12.93 13.12
C HIS A 24 6.02 -13.54 12.26
N GLY A 25 4.81 -13.68 12.80
CA GLY A 25 3.63 -14.25 12.11
C GLY A 25 3.45 -15.76 12.25
N GLY A 26 4.41 -16.47 12.86
CA GLY A 26 4.28 -17.90 13.23
C GLY A 26 3.21 -18.14 14.31
N TRP A 27 2.78 -19.38 14.49
CA TRP A 27 1.76 -19.72 15.49
C TRP A 27 2.43 -19.97 16.84
N THR A 28 1.79 -19.57 17.95
CA THR A 28 2.38 -19.74 19.29
C THR A 28 2.37 -21.17 19.81
N ASP A 29 1.57 -22.04 19.19
CA ASP A 29 1.28 -23.42 19.57
C ASP A 29 1.41 -24.38 18.37
N PHE A 30 2.20 -24.00 17.36
CA PHE A 30 2.44 -24.84 16.19
C PHE A 30 3.02 -26.20 16.60
N ASP A 31 2.26 -27.25 16.37
CA ASP A 31 2.71 -28.64 16.49
C ASP A 31 2.68 -29.31 15.11
N PRO A 32 3.84 -29.58 14.49
CA PRO A 32 3.93 -30.19 13.17
C PRO A 32 3.37 -31.62 13.09
N ALA A 33 3.08 -32.27 14.23
CA ALA A 33 2.46 -33.58 14.27
C ALA A 33 0.91 -33.54 14.18
N THR A 34 0.30 -32.40 14.48
CA THR A 34 -1.16 -32.24 14.57
C THR A 34 -1.70 -31.12 13.67
N HIS A 35 -0.84 -30.22 13.19
CA HIS A 35 -1.19 -29.19 12.22
C HIS A 35 -0.81 -29.67 10.81
N ASP A 36 -1.81 -29.89 9.96
CA ASP A 36 -1.58 -30.13 8.53
C ASP A 36 -0.82 -28.94 7.91
N ALA A 37 0.09 -29.23 6.98
CA ALA A 37 0.99 -28.25 6.35
C ALA A 37 0.28 -27.21 5.43
N VAL A 38 -1.03 -27.04 5.55
CA VAL A 38 -1.82 -26.14 4.71
C VAL A 38 -1.83 -24.71 5.27
N ASP A 39 -0.82 -23.98 4.81
CA ASP A 39 -0.92 -22.72 4.05
C ASP A 39 -1.74 -21.54 4.63
N GLY A 40 -1.60 -21.30 5.93
CA GLY A 40 -2.08 -20.05 6.52
C GLY A 40 -1.29 -18.85 5.98
N VAL A 41 -1.95 -17.95 5.23
CA VAL A 41 -1.38 -16.64 4.90
C VAL A 41 -0.98 -15.95 6.21
N SER A 42 0.27 -15.48 6.31
CA SER A 42 0.74 -14.80 7.51
C SER A 42 -0.11 -13.55 7.77
N GLN A 43 -0.66 -13.45 8.98
CA GLN A 43 -1.51 -12.34 9.41
C GLN A 43 -0.79 -11.44 10.43
N PRO A 44 -1.25 -10.19 10.60
CA PRO A 44 -0.70 -9.27 11.57
C PRO A 44 -0.83 -9.79 13.01
N THR A 45 0.20 -9.55 13.82
CA THR A 45 0.09 -9.72 15.27
C THR A 45 -0.84 -8.65 15.86
N PRO A 46 -1.47 -8.86 17.03
CA PRO A 46 -2.27 -7.82 17.66
C PRO A 46 -1.52 -6.48 17.75
N PRO A 47 -2.12 -5.37 17.30
CA PRO A 47 -1.47 -4.07 17.38
C PRO A 47 -1.37 -3.63 18.84
N TYR A 48 -0.30 -2.91 19.17
CA TYR A 48 -0.06 -2.42 20.54
C TYR A 48 -0.72 -1.06 20.80
N THR A 49 -1.22 -0.41 19.75
CA THR A 49 -1.99 0.82 19.76
C THR A 49 -3.14 0.70 18.77
N GLU A 50 -4.14 1.56 18.88
CA GLU A 50 -5.20 1.67 17.88
C GLU A 50 -4.61 2.29 16.61
N MET A 51 -4.68 1.55 15.49
CA MET A 51 -3.93 1.89 14.28
C MET A 51 -4.61 2.96 13.39
N SER A 52 -5.87 3.31 13.66
CA SER A 52 -6.53 4.46 13.02
C SER A 52 -6.08 5.80 13.63
N PHE A 53 -5.41 5.78 14.79
CA PHE A 53 -5.01 6.97 15.55
C PHE A 53 -6.20 7.91 15.85
N GLY A 54 -7.41 7.34 15.99
CA GLY A 54 -8.64 8.10 16.25
C GLY A 54 -9.12 8.99 15.10
N MET A 55 -8.57 8.84 13.89
CA MET A 55 -8.93 9.67 12.73
C MET A 55 -10.17 9.16 11.97
N GLY A 56 -10.56 7.90 12.17
CA GLY A 56 -11.77 7.29 11.61
C GLY A 56 -11.53 5.86 11.15
N GLN A 57 -12.57 5.01 11.24
CA GLN A 57 -12.49 3.60 10.81
C GLN A 57 -13.45 3.33 9.64
N SER A 58 -14.77 3.32 9.89
CA SER A 58 -15.72 2.93 8.84
C SER A 58 -15.79 3.91 7.67
N GLY A 59 -15.53 3.38 6.47
CA GLY A 59 -15.41 4.12 5.22
C GLY A 59 -14.14 4.99 5.09
N TYR A 60 -13.19 4.88 6.03
CA TYR A 60 -11.90 5.57 5.99
C TYR A 60 -10.80 4.62 5.49
N PRO A 61 -9.73 5.14 4.85
CA PRO A 61 -8.61 4.34 4.39
C PRO A 61 -7.89 3.66 5.56
N ALA A 62 -7.53 2.39 5.37
CA ALA A 62 -6.63 1.70 6.27
C ALA A 62 -5.22 2.30 6.13
N VAL A 63 -4.60 2.65 7.26
CA VAL A 63 -3.26 3.25 7.32
C VAL A 63 -2.34 2.54 8.32
N CYS A 64 -1.08 2.94 8.36
CA CYS A 64 -0.10 2.48 9.34
C CYS A 64 0.34 1.02 9.17
N MET A 65 0.22 0.45 7.97
CA MET A 65 0.77 -0.86 7.64
C MET A 65 2.09 -0.72 6.88
N THR A 66 2.99 -1.68 7.11
CA THR A 66 4.17 -1.82 6.25
C THR A 66 3.78 -2.33 4.86
N GLN A 67 4.65 -2.12 3.87
CA GLN A 67 4.48 -2.75 2.55
C GLN A 67 4.34 -4.28 2.65
N HIS A 68 5.05 -4.91 3.60
CA HIS A 68 4.94 -6.35 3.86
C HIS A 68 3.51 -6.74 4.25
N ALA A 69 2.90 -6.00 5.18
CA ALA A 69 1.54 -6.24 5.62
C ALA A 69 0.52 -6.00 4.50
N ALA A 70 0.71 -4.98 3.66
CA ALA A 70 -0.13 -4.73 2.49
C ALA A 70 -0.02 -5.86 1.43
N ASN A 71 1.19 -6.39 1.19
CA ASN A 71 1.39 -7.57 0.34
C ASN A 71 0.73 -8.83 0.91
N LYS A 72 0.81 -9.04 2.24
CA LYS A 72 0.17 -10.19 2.90
C LYS A 72 -1.35 -10.07 2.92
N TYR A 73 -1.89 -8.86 3.02
CA TYR A 73 -3.31 -8.62 2.79
C TYR A 73 -3.71 -9.03 1.36
N CYS A 74 -2.94 -8.68 0.34
CA CYS A 74 -3.22 -9.09 -1.04
C CYS A 74 -3.20 -10.62 -1.19
N GLN A 75 -2.24 -11.30 -0.56
CA GLN A 75 -2.18 -12.76 -0.53
C GLN A 75 -3.41 -13.36 0.17
N TRP A 76 -3.81 -12.80 1.31
CA TRP A 76 -4.98 -13.23 2.07
C TRP A 76 -6.26 -13.05 1.25
N LEU A 77 -6.46 -11.87 0.68
CA LEU A 77 -7.61 -11.57 -0.18
C LEU A 77 -7.67 -12.54 -1.36
N SER A 78 -6.51 -12.90 -1.91
CA SER A 78 -6.45 -13.87 -3.00
C SER A 78 -6.90 -15.27 -2.59
N ALA A 79 -6.51 -15.71 -1.39
CA ALA A 79 -6.96 -16.96 -0.80
C ALA A 79 -8.47 -16.92 -0.49
N GLN A 80 -9.00 -15.79 -0.02
CA GLN A 80 -10.42 -15.64 0.32
C GLN A 80 -11.33 -15.70 -0.91
N THR A 81 -10.92 -15.11 -2.04
CA THR A 81 -11.82 -14.97 -3.21
C THR A 81 -11.47 -15.90 -4.36
N GLY A 82 -10.32 -16.60 -4.32
CA GLY A 82 -9.82 -17.39 -5.45
C GLY A 82 -9.37 -16.55 -6.66
N HIS A 83 -9.06 -15.27 -6.47
CA HIS A 83 -8.55 -14.38 -7.51
C HIS A 83 -7.20 -13.81 -7.12
N PHE A 84 -6.29 -13.62 -8.07
CA PHE A 84 -4.98 -13.05 -7.77
C PHE A 84 -5.05 -11.52 -7.57
N TYR A 85 -4.70 -11.05 -6.38
CA TYR A 85 -4.51 -9.64 -6.04
C TYR A 85 -3.08 -9.35 -5.63
N ARG A 86 -2.62 -8.14 -5.94
CA ARG A 86 -1.32 -7.60 -5.50
C ARG A 86 -1.38 -6.08 -5.35
N LEU A 87 -0.32 -5.49 -4.78
CA LEU A 87 -0.07 -4.06 -4.92
C LEU A 87 0.19 -3.70 -6.39
N PRO A 88 -0.16 -2.47 -6.83
CA PRO A 88 0.23 -1.99 -8.14
C PRO A 88 1.75 -1.83 -8.23
N THR A 89 2.29 -1.97 -9.43
CA THR A 89 3.62 -1.41 -9.70
C THR A 89 3.55 0.10 -9.67
N GLU A 90 4.69 0.74 -9.47
CA GLU A 90 4.81 2.19 -9.56
C GLU A 90 4.28 2.72 -10.91
N ALA A 91 4.61 2.05 -12.00
CA ALA A 91 4.17 2.42 -13.34
C ALA A 91 2.64 2.26 -13.51
N GLU A 92 2.06 1.17 -13.01
CA GLU A 92 0.61 0.97 -13.03
C GLU A 92 -0.13 2.03 -12.22
N TRP A 93 0.41 2.39 -11.05
CA TRP A 93 -0.17 3.42 -10.21
C TRP A 93 -0.19 4.77 -10.92
N GLU A 94 0.94 5.19 -11.50
CA GLU A 94 1.00 6.49 -12.20
C GLU A 94 0.11 6.51 -13.44
N TYR A 95 0.10 5.43 -14.21
CA TYR A 95 -0.75 5.30 -15.38
C TYR A 95 -2.23 5.42 -15.02
N ALA A 96 -2.64 4.74 -13.95
CA ALA A 96 -4.00 4.81 -13.42
C ALA A 96 -4.35 6.18 -12.85
N CYS A 97 -3.41 6.84 -12.14
CA CYS A 97 -3.58 8.19 -11.61
C CYS A 97 -3.87 9.17 -12.74
N ARG A 98 -3.03 9.15 -13.79
CA ARG A 98 -3.14 10.01 -14.97
C ARG A 98 -4.41 9.78 -15.76
N ALA A 99 -4.89 8.54 -15.85
CA ALA A 99 -6.12 8.18 -16.57
C ALA A 99 -6.21 8.79 -17.99
N GLY A 100 -5.08 8.78 -18.70
CA GLY A 100 -4.94 9.30 -20.07
C GLY A 100 -4.48 10.76 -20.19
N THR A 101 -4.30 11.50 -19.08
CA THR A 101 -3.78 12.87 -19.11
C THR A 101 -2.25 12.93 -18.98
N THR A 102 -1.68 14.05 -19.41
CA THR A 102 -0.22 14.33 -19.33
C THR A 102 0.13 15.47 -18.39
N SER A 103 -0.88 16.10 -17.78
CA SER A 103 -0.75 17.21 -16.84
C SER A 103 -0.15 16.77 -15.49
N ALA A 104 0.09 17.76 -14.62
CA ALA A 104 0.55 17.54 -13.25
C ALA A 104 -0.44 16.72 -12.42
N TYR A 105 -1.73 17.00 -12.61
CA TYR A 105 -2.86 16.33 -11.99
C TYR A 105 -3.76 15.72 -13.07
N SER A 106 -4.52 14.70 -12.71
CA SER A 106 -5.46 14.04 -13.63
C SER A 106 -6.61 14.93 -14.10
N PHE A 107 -6.86 16.04 -13.39
CA PHE A 107 -7.88 17.05 -13.68
C PHE A 107 -7.31 18.31 -14.36
N GLY A 108 -6.04 18.32 -14.77
CA GLY A 108 -5.42 19.46 -15.45
C GLY A 108 -5.26 20.67 -14.52
N GLU A 109 -5.77 21.83 -14.94
CA GLU A 109 -5.76 23.10 -14.20
C GLU A 109 -6.99 23.26 -13.28
N GLY A 110 -7.70 22.18 -12.99
CA GLY A 110 -8.83 22.17 -12.06
C GLY A 110 -8.42 22.44 -10.61
N ASP A 111 -9.42 22.57 -9.74
CA ASP A 111 -9.22 22.88 -8.32
C ASP A 111 -8.89 21.60 -7.52
N LEU A 112 -7.72 21.59 -6.86
CA LEU A 112 -7.30 20.48 -6.02
C LEU A 112 -8.27 20.23 -4.85
N ASP A 113 -8.94 21.27 -4.35
CA ASP A 113 -9.93 21.13 -3.28
C ASP A 113 -11.13 20.26 -3.68
N GLU A 114 -11.44 20.15 -4.97
CA GLU A 114 -12.52 19.30 -5.44
C GLU A 114 -12.09 17.85 -5.65
N HIS A 115 -10.79 17.58 -5.72
CA HIS A 115 -10.21 16.31 -6.17
C HIS A 115 -9.35 15.58 -5.12
N GLY A 116 -8.93 16.28 -4.07
CA GLY A 116 -7.98 15.77 -3.09
C GLY A 116 -8.19 16.25 -1.67
N TRP A 117 -7.77 15.42 -0.71
CA TRP A 117 -7.60 15.80 0.69
C TRP A 117 -6.11 15.98 0.98
N TYR A 118 -5.71 17.17 1.41
CA TYR A 118 -4.30 17.53 1.63
C TYR A 118 -4.17 18.48 2.82
N TYR A 119 -2.95 18.91 3.14
CA TYR A 119 -2.67 19.66 4.37
C TYR A 119 -3.66 20.79 4.67
N ASP A 120 -3.96 21.65 3.69
CA ASP A 120 -4.80 22.83 3.92
C ASP A 120 -6.30 22.55 4.10
N ASN A 121 -6.81 21.41 3.61
CA ASN A 121 -8.26 21.13 3.59
C ASN A 121 -8.68 19.86 4.34
N SER A 122 -7.72 19.08 4.85
CA SER A 122 -7.99 17.79 5.50
C SER A 122 -8.43 17.89 6.96
N ASN A 123 -8.20 19.04 7.60
CA ASN A 123 -8.39 19.26 9.04
C ASN A 123 -7.59 18.23 9.86
N ASP A 124 -6.29 18.10 9.53
CA ASP A 124 -5.29 17.30 10.22
C ASP A 124 -5.62 15.79 10.33
N LYS A 125 -6.33 15.25 9.33
CA LYS A 125 -6.69 13.82 9.27
C LYS A 125 -7.02 13.34 7.87
N TYR A 126 -6.84 12.04 7.62
CA TYR A 126 -7.44 11.39 6.46
C TYR A 126 -8.97 11.38 6.55
N GLN A 127 -9.62 11.25 5.40
CA GLN A 127 -11.07 11.41 5.24
C GLN A 127 -11.69 10.14 4.66
N LYS A 128 -13.03 10.10 4.62
CA LYS A 128 -13.74 8.98 4.00
C LYS A 128 -13.37 8.90 2.52
N VAL A 129 -13.14 7.67 2.05
CA VAL A 129 -12.79 7.40 0.66
C VAL A 129 -13.91 7.82 -0.29
N GLY A 130 -13.56 8.25 -1.49
CA GLY A 130 -14.49 8.51 -2.58
C GLY A 130 -15.36 9.77 -2.42
N THR A 131 -15.02 10.66 -1.49
CA THR A 131 -15.79 11.88 -1.19
C THR A 131 -15.45 13.07 -2.10
N LYS A 132 -14.26 13.07 -2.71
CA LYS A 132 -13.83 14.04 -3.72
C LYS A 132 -14.07 13.52 -5.14
N LYS A 133 -14.00 14.40 -6.14
CA LYS A 133 -14.23 14.06 -7.56
C LYS A 133 -13.17 13.07 -8.06
N PRO A 134 -13.59 12.00 -8.77
CA PRO A 134 -12.65 11.03 -9.31
C PRO A 134 -11.84 11.59 -10.49
N ASN A 135 -10.80 10.86 -10.88
CA ASN A 135 -10.11 11.06 -12.14
C ASN A 135 -10.97 10.58 -13.35
N PRO A 136 -10.53 10.81 -14.61
CA PRO A 136 -11.27 10.41 -15.81
C PRO A 136 -11.65 8.93 -15.93
N TRP A 137 -11.01 8.02 -15.17
CA TRP A 137 -11.35 6.59 -15.14
C TRP A 137 -12.24 6.20 -13.96
N GLY A 138 -12.69 7.17 -13.15
CA GLY A 138 -13.55 6.92 -12.01
C GLY A 138 -12.80 6.46 -10.74
N LEU A 139 -11.47 6.58 -10.70
CA LEU A 139 -10.67 6.31 -9.50
C LEU A 139 -10.68 7.55 -8.61
N HIS A 140 -10.96 7.36 -7.32
CA HIS A 140 -10.91 8.47 -6.36
C HIS A 140 -9.60 8.46 -5.58
N ASP A 141 -9.35 9.61 -4.94
CA ASP A 141 -8.29 9.79 -3.96
C ASP A 141 -6.88 9.49 -4.54
N MET A 142 -6.71 9.65 -5.85
CA MET A 142 -5.41 9.50 -6.53
C MET A 142 -4.48 10.70 -6.27
N HIS A 143 -4.99 11.76 -5.63
CA HIS A 143 -4.32 13.03 -5.36
C HIS A 143 -4.59 13.44 -3.91
N GLY A 144 -3.99 12.75 -2.94
CA GLY A 144 -4.16 13.03 -1.51
C GLY A 144 -4.92 11.93 -0.77
N ASN A 145 -5.52 12.30 0.36
CA ASN A 145 -6.06 11.41 1.38
C ASN A 145 -4.96 10.58 2.05
N VAL A 146 -4.51 9.47 1.47
CA VAL A 146 -3.35 8.73 1.98
C VAL A 146 -2.40 8.37 0.86
N SER A 147 -1.10 8.42 1.15
CA SER A 147 -0.09 7.89 0.23
C SER A 147 -0.21 6.38 0.14
N GLU A 148 0.11 5.82 -1.01
CA GLU A 148 -0.16 4.40 -1.27
C GLU A 148 1.08 3.60 -1.60
N TRP A 149 1.21 2.45 -0.96
CA TRP A 149 2.25 1.48 -1.29
C TRP A 149 2.14 0.97 -2.74
N THR A 150 3.28 0.94 -3.41
CA THR A 150 3.48 0.19 -4.66
C THR A 150 4.43 -0.99 -4.41
N THR A 151 4.65 -1.87 -5.39
CA THR A 151 5.59 -2.99 -5.27
C THR A 151 7.07 -2.59 -5.37
N ASP A 152 7.36 -1.37 -5.81
CA ASP A 152 8.67 -0.99 -6.35
C ASP A 152 9.66 -0.52 -5.28
N ALA A 153 10.95 -0.80 -5.53
CA ALA A 153 12.04 -0.15 -4.82
C ALA A 153 12.13 1.32 -5.25
N TYR A 154 12.42 2.20 -4.30
CA TYR A 154 12.64 3.60 -4.63
C TYR A 154 14.09 3.82 -5.09
N GLY A 155 14.25 4.46 -6.25
CA GLY A 155 15.50 5.00 -6.76
C GLY A 155 15.29 6.45 -7.20
N GLU A 156 16.30 7.31 -7.04
CA GLU A 156 16.18 8.75 -7.36
C GLU A 156 15.80 8.99 -8.83
N ALA A 157 16.41 8.23 -9.74
CA ALA A 157 16.07 8.21 -11.15
C ALA A 157 15.15 7.04 -11.49
N TYR A 158 14.30 7.21 -12.51
CA TYR A 158 13.62 6.09 -13.13
C TYR A 158 14.62 5.19 -13.87
N PRO A 159 14.37 3.87 -13.94
CA PRO A 159 15.15 3.00 -14.80
C PRO A 159 15.02 3.47 -16.26
N VAL A 160 16.14 3.52 -16.96
CA VAL A 160 16.20 3.82 -18.39
C VAL A 160 16.82 2.62 -19.10
N PRO A 161 16.24 2.16 -20.22
CA PRO A 161 16.82 1.05 -20.96
C PRO A 161 18.09 1.50 -21.69
N GLU A 162 19.12 0.67 -21.68
CA GLU A 162 20.44 1.00 -22.22
C GLU A 162 20.43 1.31 -23.73
N ASP A 163 19.47 0.74 -24.45
CA ASP A 163 19.27 0.92 -25.88
C ASP A 163 18.46 2.18 -26.24
N GLY A 164 18.05 2.97 -25.24
CA GLY A 164 17.21 4.16 -25.44
C GLY A 164 15.75 3.85 -25.81
N GLY A 165 15.32 2.59 -25.65
CA GLY A 165 13.95 2.17 -25.87
C GLY A 165 12.95 2.66 -24.81
N VAL A 166 11.74 2.07 -24.82
CA VAL A 166 10.70 2.32 -23.82
C VAL A 166 10.54 1.07 -22.97
N LEU A 167 10.58 1.22 -21.65
CA LEU A 167 10.26 0.12 -20.74
C LEU A 167 8.76 -0.17 -20.79
N ILE A 168 8.41 -1.43 -21.04
CA ILE A 168 7.03 -1.91 -21.02
C ILE A 168 6.78 -2.55 -19.65
N ASN A 169 5.82 -2.02 -18.90
CA ASN A 169 5.48 -2.45 -17.53
C ASN A 169 6.72 -2.58 -16.62
N PRO A 170 7.53 -1.51 -16.46
CA PRO A 170 8.71 -1.58 -15.61
C PRO A 170 8.32 -1.89 -14.15
N TRP A 171 9.11 -2.76 -13.53
CA TRP A 171 9.04 -3.06 -12.11
C TRP A 171 10.45 -3.10 -11.54
N THR A 172 10.73 -2.20 -10.59
CA THR A 172 12.02 -2.14 -9.90
C THR A 172 11.97 -3.09 -8.72
N VAL A 173 12.48 -4.31 -8.92
CA VAL A 173 12.47 -5.36 -7.89
C VAL A 173 13.30 -4.92 -6.68
N PRO A 174 12.75 -4.99 -5.45
CA PRO A 174 13.51 -4.56 -4.29
C PRO A 174 14.51 -5.59 -3.74
N GLU A 175 15.74 -5.15 -3.45
CA GLU A 175 16.81 -6.01 -2.91
C GLU A 175 17.00 -5.90 -1.37
N ARG A 176 16.60 -4.78 -0.79
CA ARG A 176 16.70 -4.41 0.65
C ARG A 176 15.35 -4.00 1.17
N LEU A 177 15.10 -3.85 2.49
CA LEU A 177 13.76 -3.48 3.00
C LEU A 177 13.32 -2.05 2.64
N TYR A 178 14.25 -1.11 2.60
CA TYR A 178 14.00 0.31 2.33
C TYR A 178 15.06 0.87 1.36
N PRO A 179 14.74 1.90 0.56
CA PRO A 179 13.43 2.55 0.44
C PRO A 179 12.49 1.84 -0.55
N ARG A 180 11.20 2.01 -0.34
CA ARG A 180 10.07 1.55 -1.18
C ARG A 180 9.28 2.76 -1.64
N VAL A 181 8.67 2.65 -2.81
CA VAL A 181 7.88 3.74 -3.37
C VAL A 181 6.50 3.79 -2.70
N VAL A 182 6.11 4.98 -2.27
CA VAL A 182 4.71 5.37 -2.09
C VAL A 182 4.34 6.50 -3.05
N ARG A 183 3.07 6.56 -3.44
CA ARG A 183 2.54 7.51 -4.43
C ARG A 183 1.29 8.24 -3.93
N GLY A 184 0.95 9.35 -4.59
CA GLY A 184 -0.35 10.04 -4.44
C GLY A 184 -0.38 11.21 -3.47
N GLY A 185 0.59 11.29 -2.55
CA GLY A 185 0.53 12.26 -1.46
C GLY A 185 -0.58 11.94 -0.46
N SER A 186 -0.65 12.68 0.63
CA SER A 186 -1.58 12.40 1.71
C SER A 186 -2.24 13.66 2.27
N TRP A 187 -3.15 13.46 3.22
CA TRP A 187 -3.79 14.50 4.00
C TRP A 187 -2.81 15.44 4.73
N PHE A 188 -1.56 15.00 4.92
CA PHE A 188 -0.50 15.73 5.61
C PHE A 188 0.43 16.50 4.67
N ASP A 189 0.35 16.24 3.36
CA ASP A 189 1.29 16.80 2.40
C ASP A 189 0.79 18.07 1.70
N ASP A 190 1.73 18.89 1.25
CA ASP A 190 1.49 20.04 0.38
C ASP A 190 1.18 19.61 -1.07
N PRO A 191 0.49 20.45 -1.87
CA PRO A 191 0.04 20.11 -3.22
C PRO A 191 1.11 19.53 -4.17
N ASP A 192 2.37 19.96 -4.07
CA ASP A 192 3.45 19.46 -4.94
C ASP A 192 3.69 17.95 -4.80
N ARG A 193 3.38 17.39 -3.63
CA ARG A 193 3.46 15.95 -3.34
C ARG A 193 2.29 15.13 -3.85
N LEU A 194 1.20 15.79 -4.26
CA LEU A 194 -0.01 15.13 -4.74
C LEU A 194 -0.04 14.97 -6.27
N ARG A 195 0.97 15.48 -6.98
CA ARG A 195 1.06 15.38 -8.46
C ARG A 195 1.16 13.91 -8.89
N SER A 196 0.65 13.59 -10.08
CA SER A 196 0.65 12.20 -10.60
C SER A 196 2.03 11.53 -10.63
N ALA A 197 3.08 12.32 -10.87
CA ALA A 197 4.47 11.84 -10.92
C ALA A 197 5.24 12.01 -9.59
N ALA A 198 4.59 12.54 -8.55
CA ALA A 198 5.24 12.68 -7.25
C ALA A 198 5.51 11.30 -6.64
N ARG A 199 6.69 11.14 -6.08
CA ARG A 199 7.19 9.88 -5.49
C ARG A 199 7.74 10.19 -4.11
N LEU A 200 7.56 9.27 -3.18
CA LEU A 200 8.22 9.32 -1.89
C LEU A 200 8.83 7.95 -1.58
N GLY A 201 10.09 7.97 -1.15
CA GLY A 201 10.81 6.79 -0.69
C GLY A 201 10.60 6.57 0.80
N SER A 202 10.19 5.36 1.18
CA SER A 202 10.01 5.00 2.59
C SER A 202 11.32 4.91 3.36
N SER A 203 11.30 5.29 4.64
CA SER A 203 12.44 5.19 5.55
C SER A 203 12.19 4.20 6.69
N GLU A 204 13.26 3.72 7.32
CA GLU A 204 13.19 3.00 8.59
C GLU A 204 12.63 3.85 9.74
N ASP A 205 12.73 5.19 9.61
CA ASP A 205 12.22 6.15 10.59
C ASP A 205 10.69 6.13 10.71
N TRP A 206 9.96 5.57 9.74
CA TRP A 206 8.50 5.47 9.76
C TRP A 206 7.96 4.52 10.85
N LYS A 207 8.86 3.85 11.56
CA LYS A 207 8.57 3.05 12.74
C LYS A 207 9.54 3.38 13.88
N GLN A 208 10.03 4.62 13.93
CA GLN A 208 11.03 5.01 14.92
C GLN A 208 10.48 4.84 16.34
N GLN A 209 9.22 5.22 16.55
CA GLN A 209 8.53 5.19 17.84
C GLN A 209 7.98 3.81 18.24
N ASP A 210 8.16 2.76 17.43
CA ASP A 210 7.75 1.41 17.80
C ASP A 210 8.51 0.95 19.07
N PRO A 211 7.81 0.72 20.20
CA PRO A 211 8.45 0.33 21.46
C PRO A 211 8.93 -1.13 21.46
N GLN A 212 8.60 -1.91 20.42
CA GLN A 212 8.95 -3.33 20.37
C GLN A 212 10.40 -3.58 19.93
N LEU A 213 11.02 -4.60 20.56
CA LEU A 213 12.30 -5.17 20.15
C LEU A 213 12.11 -6.66 19.83
N PRO A 214 12.36 -7.11 18.57
CA PRO A 214 12.53 -6.29 17.37
C PRO A 214 11.25 -5.51 17.02
N LYS A 215 11.39 -4.44 16.23
CA LYS A 215 10.27 -3.65 15.71
C LYS A 215 9.32 -4.51 14.86
N SER A 216 8.05 -4.11 14.82
CA SER A 216 6.99 -4.80 14.12
C SER A 216 7.31 -4.94 12.62
N LEU A 217 6.96 -6.11 12.09
CA LEU A 217 6.92 -6.36 10.64
C LEU A 217 5.63 -5.83 10.01
N TRP A 218 4.60 -5.57 10.81
CA TRP A 218 3.24 -5.35 10.35
C TRP A 218 2.85 -3.87 10.31
N TYR A 219 3.37 -3.10 11.27
CA TYR A 219 2.87 -1.76 11.55
C TYR A 219 3.94 -0.69 11.44
N HIS A 220 3.51 0.48 10.99
CA HIS A 220 4.22 1.74 11.11
C HIS A 220 3.63 2.58 12.24
N THR A 221 4.47 3.39 12.84
CA THR A 221 4.14 4.17 14.05
C THR A 221 4.20 5.66 13.78
N ASP A 222 4.95 6.04 12.76
CA ASP A 222 5.23 7.43 12.37
C ASP A 222 4.78 7.72 10.92
N ALA A 223 4.03 6.80 10.30
CA ALA A 223 3.51 6.92 8.94
C ALA A 223 1.99 6.68 8.88
N SER A 224 1.24 7.47 9.66
CA SER A 224 -0.23 7.43 9.73
C SER A 224 -0.96 7.93 8.49
N TRP A 225 -0.20 8.35 7.50
CA TRP A 225 -0.64 8.89 6.23
C TRP A 225 -0.37 7.93 5.06
N VAL A 226 0.12 6.71 5.34
CA VAL A 226 0.39 5.67 4.34
C VAL A 226 -0.63 4.54 4.45
N GLY A 227 -1.36 4.32 3.36
CA GLY A 227 -2.24 3.18 3.10
C GLY A 227 -1.84 2.45 1.82
N PHE A 228 -2.81 1.87 1.13
CA PHE A 228 -2.60 1.22 -0.16
C PHE A 228 -3.90 0.97 -0.92
N ARG A 229 -3.79 0.64 -2.20
CA ARG A 229 -4.87 0.03 -3.00
C ARG A 229 -4.38 -1.25 -3.66
N VAL A 230 -5.32 -2.07 -4.11
CA VAL A 230 -5.02 -3.36 -4.75
C VAL A 230 -5.29 -3.34 -6.26
N VAL A 231 -4.58 -4.20 -6.99
CA VAL A 231 -4.88 -4.50 -8.40
C VAL A 231 -5.17 -5.98 -8.56
N ARG A 232 -6.05 -6.28 -9.52
CA ARG A 232 -6.34 -7.63 -10.00
C ARG A 232 -5.92 -7.70 -11.47
N PRO A 233 -4.81 -8.37 -11.81
CA PRO A 233 -4.41 -8.57 -13.19
C PRO A 233 -5.50 -9.29 -14.00
N VAL A 234 -5.61 -8.96 -15.29
CA VAL A 234 -6.51 -9.67 -16.21
C VAL A 234 -5.90 -11.02 -16.57
N GLU A 235 -4.62 -11.02 -16.91
CA GLU A 235 -3.83 -12.22 -17.13
C GLU A 235 -3.31 -12.72 -15.78
N ILE A 236 -3.65 -13.97 -15.47
CA ILE A 236 -3.25 -14.59 -14.22
C ILE A 236 -1.81 -15.08 -14.38
N PRO A 237 -0.85 -14.60 -13.56
CA PRO A 237 0.54 -15.02 -13.65
C PRO A 237 0.73 -16.45 -13.14
N THR A 238 1.93 -16.98 -13.30
CA THR A 238 2.32 -18.28 -12.72
C THR A 238 2.37 -18.21 -11.19
N LEU A 239 2.29 -19.37 -10.52
CA LEU A 239 2.38 -19.43 -9.05
C LEU A 239 3.69 -18.85 -8.50
N GLU A 240 4.80 -19.02 -9.23
CA GLU A 240 6.10 -18.46 -8.86
C GLU A 240 6.09 -16.93 -8.89
N GLU A 241 5.51 -16.34 -9.95
CA GLU A 241 5.34 -14.90 -10.07
C GLU A 241 4.37 -14.34 -9.01
N MET A 242 3.29 -15.06 -8.71
CA MET A 242 2.37 -14.69 -7.62
C MET A 242 3.11 -14.62 -6.28
N ASP A 243 3.90 -15.64 -5.95
CA ASP A 243 4.69 -15.69 -4.72
C ASP A 243 5.72 -14.56 -4.66
N ALA A 244 6.41 -14.29 -5.77
CA ALA A 244 7.37 -13.20 -5.89
C ALA A 244 6.72 -11.83 -5.59
N HIS A 245 5.51 -11.58 -6.09
CA HIS A 245 4.77 -10.36 -5.78
C HIS A 245 4.47 -10.22 -4.28
N TRP A 246 3.97 -11.27 -3.63
CA TRP A 246 3.61 -11.24 -2.21
C TRP A 246 4.81 -11.23 -1.25
N ASN A 247 5.97 -11.72 -1.69
CA ASN A 247 7.16 -11.83 -0.85
C ASN A 247 8.30 -10.85 -1.22
N SER A 248 8.07 -9.93 -2.15
CA SER A 248 9.00 -8.86 -2.58
C SER A 248 9.51 -7.93 -1.44
N ALA A 249 8.80 -7.87 -0.31
CA ALA A 249 9.20 -7.08 0.85
C ALA A 249 10.28 -7.74 1.74
N ARG A 250 10.68 -8.99 1.46
CA ARG A 250 11.71 -9.73 2.22
C ARG A 250 13.12 -9.43 1.70
N GLY A 251 13.55 -8.17 1.74
CA GLY A 251 14.96 -7.85 1.52
C GLY A 251 15.86 -8.54 2.55
N LYS A 252 17.10 -8.86 2.18
CA LYS A 252 18.10 -9.30 3.17
C LYS A 252 18.24 -8.19 4.23
N ARG A 253 18.10 -8.54 5.51
CA ARG A 253 18.34 -7.63 6.64
C ARG A 253 19.81 -7.25 6.70
#